data_AF-A0A3M2AZ15-F1
#
_entry.id   AF-A0A3M2AZ15-F1
#
_cell.length_a   1.000
_cell.length_b   1.000
_cell.length_c   1.000
_cell.angle_alpha   90.00
_cell.angle_beta   90.00
_cell.angle_gamma   90.00
#
_symmetry.space_group_name_H-M   'P 1'
#
loop_
_entity.id
_entity.type
_entity.pdbx_description
1 polymer ?
#
loop_
_entity_poly.entity_id
_entity_poly.type
_entity_poly.pdbx_seq_one_letter_code
_entity_poly.pdbx_strand_id
1 'polypeptide(L)'
;MRRYLWTLLASTALIMGAQAQWTEVGDAGDLPETAQATGTNTTTPLPSISGALSADDVDMFAIYIADPATFQAATNSTTTNFDSQLWLFDVNGNGIVHDDDSAGGLRSRISNANNCIPGPGIYYIAISRYNRDARNCDDAAMWTSASNACAVPGRGRVASWSGSTAAGSYEIVLTGAFTAPLGNDPADCPPFDGWDETSNGGGDAGDQIETAQSTGSDPIGRIRGSIGAANDVDIYAIYIENPSIFSASTVGGTSLDTALWLFDADGKGVLLNDDDPDATTGLQSRIDNRGGQITAGTYYLAVSLSPRRAAGCEGGLIWQTTPYRSLRAPDGPEATSRLGGWSGSSSSTGQYIITLTGVRGATAGDPADCPPPAPWDEQYYGGGDAGDLPATAQLVTLPDQTPCTTPVNRIRGTLDASDVDMYVIYIQDPASFVASTVGTTSWDTQLWLFRCDGTGVVANDDSSGLQSRIDNSVNCITEAGVYLLAISRYNRDPIDSNGQALWSTGALSCASNTNPIANWTGTTSAAGQYNITLQGAYFVTDQGCAGSCDGSNCEGDVNNDGQVDDADLLVVLFNFGCFGFGCEGDLNNDTTVDDADLLIVLFNFGCGS
;
A
#
# COMPACT_ATOMS: atom_id res chain seq x y z
N MET A 1 -22.00 -100.62 -1.51
CA MET A 1 -23.29 -100.33 -2.17
C MET A 1 -23.54 -98.84 -2.12
N ARG A 2 -23.77 -98.22 -3.28
CA ARG A 2 -24.35 -96.87 -3.43
C ARG A 2 -25.60 -96.74 -2.54
N ARG A 3 -25.93 -95.53 -2.08
CA ARG A 3 -27.12 -94.78 -2.52
C ARG A 3 -27.31 -93.45 -1.75
N TYR A 4 -27.12 -92.37 -2.53
CA TYR A 4 -27.82 -91.07 -2.53
C TYR A 4 -27.82 -90.19 -1.28
N LEU A 5 -26.81 -89.31 -1.22
CA LEU A 5 -26.87 -88.02 -0.55
C LEU A 5 -27.79 -87.10 -1.37
N TRP A 6 -28.86 -86.58 -0.75
CA TRP A 6 -29.63 -85.46 -1.29
C TRP A 6 -28.91 -84.17 -0.90
N THR A 7 -28.28 -83.49 -1.86
CA THR A 7 -27.76 -82.14 -1.70
C THR A 7 -28.91 -81.14 -1.75
N LEU A 8 -29.16 -80.47 -0.63
CA LEU A 8 -30.02 -79.29 -0.56
C LEU A 8 -29.25 -78.12 -1.20
N LEU A 9 -29.67 -77.66 -2.39
CA LEU A 9 -29.22 -76.38 -2.94
C LEU A 9 -29.90 -75.26 -2.15
N ALA A 10 -29.13 -74.53 -1.35
CA ALA A 10 -29.55 -73.23 -0.83
C ALA A 10 -29.29 -72.19 -1.94
N SER A 11 -30.35 -71.81 -2.65
CA SER A 11 -30.32 -70.67 -3.56
C SER A 11 -30.32 -69.38 -2.72
N THR A 12 -29.15 -68.78 -2.52
CA THR A 12 -29.03 -67.39 -2.08
C THR A 12 -29.53 -66.48 -3.19
N ALA A 13 -30.72 -65.92 -3.02
CA ALA A 13 -31.19 -64.83 -3.86
C ALA A 13 -30.33 -63.59 -3.58
N LEU A 14 -29.53 -63.16 -4.56
CA LEU A 14 -28.96 -61.82 -4.57
C LEU A 14 -30.13 -60.84 -4.73
N ILE A 15 -30.51 -60.18 -3.64
CA ILE A 15 -31.33 -58.97 -3.71
C ILE A 15 -30.37 -57.87 -4.15
N MET A 16 -30.33 -57.56 -5.45
CA MET A 16 -29.74 -56.30 -5.92
C MET A 16 -30.63 -55.16 -5.40
N GLY A 17 -30.23 -54.53 -4.30
CA GLY A 17 -30.80 -53.26 -3.89
C GLY A 17 -30.51 -52.21 -4.96
N ALA A 18 -31.47 -51.34 -5.25
CA ALA A 18 -31.24 -50.23 -6.17
C ALA A 18 -30.12 -49.33 -5.62
N GLN A 19 -29.10 -49.07 -6.44
CA GLN A 19 -28.02 -48.13 -6.12
C GLN A 19 -28.28 -46.82 -6.88
N ALA A 20 -28.07 -45.69 -6.22
CA ALA A 20 -28.17 -44.37 -6.84
C ALA A 20 -26.81 -43.95 -7.40
N GLN A 21 -26.76 -43.43 -8.62
CA GLN A 21 -25.65 -42.60 -9.06
C GLN A 21 -26.16 -41.16 -9.11
N TRP A 22 -25.46 -40.25 -8.47
CA TRP A 22 -25.84 -38.84 -8.49
C TRP A 22 -25.07 -38.11 -9.58
N THR A 23 -25.78 -37.37 -10.41
CA THR A 23 -25.20 -36.37 -11.28
C THR A 23 -25.68 -35.03 -10.78
N GLU A 24 -24.74 -34.12 -10.56
CA GLU A 24 -24.99 -32.74 -10.20
C GLU A 24 -26.08 -32.11 -11.07
N VAL A 25 -26.92 -31.26 -10.46
CA VAL A 25 -28.02 -30.57 -11.18
C VAL A 25 -27.94 -29.09 -10.87
N GLY A 26 -27.57 -28.30 -11.88
CA GLY A 26 -27.15 -26.92 -11.65
C GLY A 26 -25.76 -26.91 -11.02
N ASP A 27 -25.47 -25.88 -10.25
CA ASP A 27 -24.34 -25.78 -9.32
C ASP A 27 -24.78 -26.40 -7.97
N ALA A 28 -23.94 -27.25 -7.36
CA ALA A 28 -24.25 -27.85 -6.06
C ALA A 28 -23.93 -26.93 -4.87
N GLY A 29 -23.24 -25.81 -5.11
CA GLY A 29 -23.02 -24.72 -4.17
C GLY A 29 -21.95 -25.00 -3.10
N ASP A 30 -21.30 -23.93 -2.67
CA ASP A 30 -20.10 -23.95 -1.82
C ASP A 30 -20.35 -24.13 -0.32
N LEU A 31 -21.60 -23.95 0.15
CA LEU A 31 -21.94 -23.90 1.58
C LEU A 31 -23.06 -24.90 1.94
N PRO A 32 -23.17 -25.31 3.23
CA PRO A 32 -24.20 -26.24 3.68
C PRO A 32 -25.64 -25.85 3.32
N GLU A 33 -25.94 -24.55 3.26
CA GLU A 33 -27.25 -23.98 2.92
C GLU A 33 -27.60 -24.09 1.43
N THR A 34 -26.58 -24.11 0.58
CA THR A 34 -26.71 -24.21 -0.89
C THR A 34 -26.43 -25.61 -1.41
N ALA A 35 -25.90 -26.49 -0.56
CA ALA A 35 -25.55 -27.87 -0.88
C ALA A 35 -26.69 -28.64 -1.57
N GLN A 36 -26.33 -29.61 -2.39
CA GLN A 36 -27.30 -30.46 -3.08
C GLN A 36 -27.62 -31.74 -2.29
N ALA A 37 -28.92 -32.03 -2.12
CA ALA A 37 -29.36 -33.31 -1.60
C ALA A 37 -29.15 -34.42 -2.63
N THR A 38 -28.56 -35.55 -2.23
CA THR A 38 -28.37 -36.73 -3.10
C THR A 38 -29.59 -37.67 -3.09
N GLY A 39 -30.63 -37.34 -2.33
CA GLY A 39 -31.91 -38.05 -2.31
C GLY A 39 -32.83 -37.58 -1.18
N THR A 40 -33.86 -38.36 -0.90
CA THR A 40 -34.87 -38.05 0.14
C THR A 40 -34.90 -39.06 1.30
N ASN A 41 -34.01 -40.05 1.28
CA ASN A 41 -33.92 -41.11 2.27
C ASN A 41 -32.45 -41.38 2.61
N THR A 42 -32.18 -42.19 3.64
CA THR A 42 -30.83 -42.53 4.14
C THR A 42 -30.48 -44.01 3.96
N THR A 43 -31.15 -44.70 3.03
CA THR A 43 -31.12 -46.16 2.88
C THR A 43 -30.71 -46.64 1.49
N THR A 44 -30.76 -45.77 0.47
CA THR A 44 -30.33 -46.09 -0.89
C THR A 44 -28.80 -45.95 -0.99
N PRO A 45 -28.04 -47.02 -1.30
CA PRO A 45 -26.59 -46.91 -1.47
C PRO A 45 -26.23 -45.92 -2.56
N LEU A 46 -25.23 -45.07 -2.28
CA LEU A 46 -24.72 -44.05 -3.19
C LEU A 46 -23.25 -44.36 -3.54
N PRO A 47 -23.00 -45.14 -4.61
CA PRO A 47 -21.65 -45.48 -5.08
C PRO A 47 -20.86 -44.33 -5.71
N SER A 48 -21.50 -43.33 -6.34
CA SER A 48 -20.78 -42.21 -6.93
C SER A 48 -21.61 -40.93 -7.07
N ILE A 49 -20.88 -39.81 -7.10
CA ILE A 49 -21.36 -38.47 -7.42
C ILE A 49 -20.50 -37.93 -8.56
N SER A 50 -21.09 -37.40 -9.63
CA SER A 50 -20.37 -36.79 -10.75
C SER A 50 -20.87 -35.37 -10.99
N GLY A 51 -19.95 -34.47 -11.33
CA GLY A 51 -20.24 -33.06 -11.52
C GLY A 51 -19.13 -32.28 -12.24
N ALA A 52 -19.23 -30.97 -12.27
CA ALA A 52 -18.24 -30.08 -12.86
C ALA A 52 -18.18 -28.72 -12.15
N LEU A 53 -16.99 -28.40 -11.65
CA LEU A 53 -16.67 -27.10 -11.08
C LEU A 53 -16.52 -26.05 -12.19
N SER A 54 -17.11 -24.88 -11.96
CA SER A 54 -16.75 -23.63 -12.61
C SER A 54 -15.41 -23.10 -12.08
N ALA A 55 -14.97 -21.94 -12.56
CA ALA A 55 -13.80 -21.28 -11.97
C ALA A 55 -14.17 -20.76 -10.57
N ASP A 56 -13.24 -20.87 -9.62
CA ASP A 56 -13.41 -20.42 -8.24
C ASP A 56 -14.63 -21.05 -7.54
N ASP A 57 -14.89 -22.32 -7.83
CA ASP A 57 -16.12 -23.02 -7.46
C ASP A 57 -15.86 -24.17 -6.47
N VAL A 58 -16.87 -24.51 -5.68
CA VAL A 58 -16.89 -25.67 -4.79
C VAL A 58 -18.27 -26.32 -4.81
N ASP A 59 -18.31 -27.62 -5.08
CA ASP A 59 -19.57 -28.35 -5.04
C ASP A 59 -19.73 -29.10 -3.72
N MET A 60 -20.88 -28.94 -3.06
CA MET A 60 -21.21 -29.60 -1.80
C MET A 60 -22.45 -30.50 -1.90
N PHE A 61 -22.36 -31.72 -1.37
CA PHE A 61 -23.43 -32.72 -1.41
C PHE A 61 -23.75 -33.29 -0.03
N ALA A 62 -25.03 -33.47 0.28
CA ALA A 62 -25.46 -34.21 1.47
C ALA A 62 -25.37 -35.72 1.24
N ILE A 63 -24.71 -36.43 2.15
CA ILE A 63 -24.59 -37.89 2.17
C ILE A 63 -24.91 -38.45 3.55
N TYR A 64 -25.35 -39.71 3.63
CA TYR A 64 -25.53 -40.41 4.89
C TYR A 64 -24.44 -41.47 5.07
N ILE A 65 -23.74 -41.41 6.21
CA ILE A 65 -22.74 -42.40 6.61
C ILE A 65 -23.36 -43.29 7.68
N ALA A 66 -23.56 -44.57 7.37
CA ALA A 66 -24.18 -45.52 8.31
C ALA A 66 -23.18 -46.20 9.25
N ASP A 67 -21.95 -46.42 8.77
CA ASP A 67 -20.85 -46.99 9.55
C ASP A 67 -19.55 -46.30 9.16
N PRO A 68 -19.03 -45.38 9.99
CA PRO A 68 -17.78 -44.68 9.73
C PRO A 68 -16.58 -45.60 9.47
N ALA A 69 -16.56 -46.83 10.03
CA ALA A 69 -15.45 -47.76 9.81
C ALA A 69 -15.37 -48.28 8.36
N THR A 70 -16.48 -48.21 7.62
CA THR A 70 -16.57 -48.66 6.23
C THR A 70 -16.58 -47.51 5.23
N PHE A 71 -16.66 -46.27 5.70
CA PHE A 71 -16.78 -45.10 4.85
C PHE A 71 -15.46 -44.75 4.15
N GLN A 72 -15.57 -44.52 2.86
CA GLN A 72 -14.51 -43.92 2.05
C GLN A 72 -15.13 -43.07 0.94
N ALA A 73 -14.53 -41.92 0.69
CA ALA A 73 -14.74 -41.13 -0.52
C ALA A 73 -13.40 -40.95 -1.24
N ALA A 74 -13.35 -41.09 -2.56
CA ALA A 74 -12.14 -40.83 -3.33
C ALA A 74 -12.46 -40.27 -4.72
N THR A 75 -11.67 -39.32 -5.19
CA THR A 75 -11.74 -38.88 -6.59
C THR A 75 -10.98 -39.86 -7.49
N ASN A 76 -11.50 -40.11 -8.70
CA ASN A 76 -10.82 -41.01 -9.64
C ASN A 76 -10.03 -40.24 -10.73
N SER A 77 -9.03 -40.89 -11.30
CA SER A 77 -8.16 -40.32 -12.33
C SER A 77 -8.76 -40.32 -13.75
N THR A 78 -9.93 -40.96 -13.95
CA THR A 78 -10.55 -41.08 -15.29
C THR A 78 -11.45 -39.88 -15.59
N THR A 79 -12.19 -39.41 -14.60
CA THR A 79 -13.16 -38.32 -14.72
C THR A 79 -12.62 -37.03 -14.10
N THR A 80 -12.03 -37.13 -12.90
CA THR A 80 -11.40 -35.97 -12.26
C THR A 80 -10.08 -35.71 -12.97
N ASN A 81 -9.95 -34.57 -13.62
CA ASN A 81 -8.79 -34.22 -14.46
C ASN A 81 -7.90 -33.11 -13.87
N PHE A 82 -8.19 -32.69 -12.65
CA PHE A 82 -7.51 -31.62 -11.94
C PHE A 82 -7.02 -32.08 -10.58
N ASP A 83 -6.08 -31.35 -9.99
CA ASP A 83 -5.64 -31.56 -8.62
C ASP A 83 -6.78 -31.28 -7.63
N SER A 84 -7.24 -32.30 -6.93
CA SER A 84 -8.54 -32.29 -6.24
C SER A 84 -8.36 -32.26 -4.73
N GLN A 85 -9.19 -31.49 -4.02
CA GLN A 85 -9.33 -31.55 -2.56
C GLN A 85 -10.73 -32.07 -2.22
N LEU A 86 -10.83 -32.97 -1.23
CA LEU A 86 -12.09 -33.40 -0.65
C LEU A 86 -12.22 -32.88 0.79
N TRP A 87 -13.43 -32.47 1.14
CA TRP A 87 -13.77 -31.91 2.45
C TRP A 87 -15.00 -32.61 3.00
N LEU A 88 -15.00 -32.95 4.28
CA LEU A 88 -16.16 -33.49 4.97
C LEU A 88 -16.52 -32.59 6.14
N PHE A 89 -17.79 -32.21 6.20
CA PHE A 89 -18.38 -31.41 7.26
C PHE A 89 -19.52 -32.18 7.94
N ASP A 90 -19.76 -31.90 9.22
CA ASP A 90 -20.98 -32.37 9.89
C ASP A 90 -22.22 -31.65 9.37
N VAL A 91 -23.40 -32.06 9.85
CA VAL A 91 -24.68 -31.47 9.46
C VAL A 91 -24.82 -29.97 9.79
N ASN A 92 -23.97 -29.40 10.65
CA ASN A 92 -23.95 -27.98 10.98
C ASN A 92 -22.82 -27.22 10.23
N GLY A 93 -22.13 -27.88 9.29
CA GLY A 93 -21.02 -27.29 8.54
C GLY A 93 -19.69 -27.26 9.27
N ASN A 94 -19.54 -27.88 10.45
CA ASN A 94 -18.25 -27.95 11.13
C ASN A 94 -17.32 -28.94 10.41
N GLY A 95 -16.05 -28.57 10.26
CA GLY A 95 -15.06 -29.44 9.63
C GLY A 95 -14.89 -30.76 10.38
N ILE A 96 -14.82 -31.87 9.63
CA ILE A 96 -14.57 -33.20 10.16
C ILE A 96 -13.22 -33.73 9.67
N VAL A 97 -13.08 -33.89 8.36
CA VAL A 97 -11.86 -34.42 7.75
C VAL A 97 -11.69 -33.84 6.34
N HIS A 98 -10.46 -33.55 5.93
CA HIS A 98 -10.14 -33.20 4.55
C HIS A 98 -9.08 -34.13 4.01
N ASP A 99 -8.96 -34.21 2.69
CA ASP A 99 -7.78 -34.77 2.03
C ASP A 99 -7.42 -34.00 0.76
N ASP A 100 -6.11 -33.92 0.50
CA ASP A 100 -5.44 -33.38 -0.67
C ASP A 100 -4.33 -34.40 -1.04
N ASP A 101 -4.60 -35.24 -2.05
CA ASP A 101 -3.68 -36.20 -2.70
C ASP A 101 -3.46 -37.63 -2.12
N SER A 102 -4.23 -38.11 -1.14
CA SER A 102 -3.98 -39.45 -0.60
C SER A 102 -4.54 -40.64 -1.41
N ALA A 103 -5.25 -40.40 -2.53
CA ALA A 103 -5.74 -41.43 -3.45
C ALA A 103 -4.74 -41.81 -4.55
N GLY A 104 -3.54 -41.21 -4.54
CA GLY A 104 -2.46 -41.45 -5.50
C GLY A 104 -2.50 -40.49 -6.69
N GLY A 105 -1.34 -39.93 -7.04
CA GLY A 105 -1.28 -38.80 -7.97
C GLY A 105 -1.84 -37.55 -7.32
N LEU A 106 -2.66 -36.79 -8.05
CA LEU A 106 -3.27 -35.53 -7.61
C LEU A 106 -4.73 -35.72 -7.11
N ARG A 107 -5.03 -36.88 -6.52
CA ARG A 107 -6.40 -37.34 -6.23
C ARG A 107 -6.61 -37.50 -4.74
N SER A 108 -7.74 -36.99 -4.26
CA SER A 108 -8.08 -36.98 -2.85
C SER A 108 -8.91 -38.18 -2.42
N ARG A 109 -8.68 -38.63 -1.18
CA ARG A 109 -9.36 -39.72 -0.52
C ARG A 109 -9.58 -39.43 0.97
N ILE A 110 -10.84 -39.39 1.36
CA ILE A 110 -11.27 -39.32 2.76
C ILE A 110 -11.62 -40.71 3.27
N SER A 111 -11.19 -41.02 4.49
CA SER A 111 -11.64 -42.19 5.25
C SER A 111 -11.61 -41.91 6.76
N ASN A 112 -12.27 -42.77 7.55
CA ASN A 112 -12.19 -42.66 9.02
C ASN A 112 -10.89 -43.24 9.63
N ALA A 113 -9.79 -43.34 8.87
CA ALA A 113 -8.53 -43.92 9.36
C ALA A 113 -7.94 -43.17 10.57
N ASN A 114 -8.23 -41.87 10.69
CA ASN A 114 -7.77 -41.01 11.79
C ASN A 114 -8.85 -40.80 12.87
N ASN A 115 -9.94 -41.57 12.86
CA ASN A 115 -11.06 -41.48 13.81
C ASN A 115 -11.70 -40.08 13.90
N CYS A 116 -11.67 -39.29 12.82
CA CYS A 116 -12.27 -37.95 12.81
C CYS A 116 -13.81 -38.01 12.70
N ILE A 117 -14.37 -39.05 12.08
CA ILE A 117 -15.82 -39.19 11.85
C ILE A 117 -16.46 -39.80 13.10
N PRO A 118 -17.27 -39.04 13.87
CA PRO A 118 -17.64 -39.39 15.24
C PRO A 118 -18.71 -40.49 15.33
N GLY A 119 -19.50 -40.72 14.29
CA GLY A 119 -20.61 -41.67 14.32
C GLY A 119 -21.44 -41.68 13.04
N PRO A 120 -22.54 -42.46 13.00
CA PRO A 120 -23.46 -42.43 11.88
C PRO A 120 -24.26 -41.12 11.84
N GLY A 121 -24.55 -40.61 10.64
CA GLY A 121 -25.25 -39.34 10.48
C GLY A 121 -25.28 -38.81 9.05
N ILE A 122 -25.94 -37.67 8.88
CA ILE A 122 -25.88 -36.86 7.66
C ILE A 122 -24.62 -35.98 7.74
N TYR A 123 -23.88 -35.96 6.64
CA TYR A 123 -22.66 -35.17 6.44
C TYR A 123 -22.74 -34.43 5.11
N TYR A 124 -21.96 -33.36 4.99
CA TYR A 124 -21.72 -32.69 3.73
C TYR A 124 -20.34 -33.05 3.22
N ILE A 125 -20.27 -33.64 2.02
CA ILE A 125 -19.01 -33.84 1.30
C ILE A 125 -18.88 -32.74 0.25
N ALA A 126 -17.77 -32.02 0.28
CA ALA A 126 -17.46 -31.01 -0.73
C ALA A 126 -16.21 -31.38 -1.52
N ILE A 127 -16.14 -30.88 -2.75
CA ILE A 127 -14.99 -31.03 -3.63
C ILE A 127 -14.55 -29.67 -4.17
N SER A 128 -13.26 -29.43 -4.14
CA SER A 128 -12.65 -28.26 -4.76
C SER A 128 -11.39 -28.67 -5.53
N ARG A 129 -10.83 -27.71 -6.27
CA ARG A 129 -9.49 -27.83 -6.85
C ARG A 129 -8.44 -27.38 -5.84
N TYR A 130 -7.23 -27.93 -5.96
CA TYR A 130 -6.08 -27.53 -5.17
C TYR A 130 -5.96 -26.01 -5.08
N ASN A 131 -5.68 -25.54 -3.86
CA ASN A 131 -5.57 -24.13 -3.47
C ASN A 131 -6.91 -23.40 -3.37
N ARG A 132 -8.05 -24.14 -3.30
CA ARG A 132 -9.35 -23.59 -2.90
C ARG A 132 -9.70 -24.12 -1.51
N ASP A 133 -9.26 -23.38 -0.51
CA ASP A 133 -9.23 -23.85 0.88
C ASP A 133 -10.40 -23.32 1.71
N ALA A 134 -11.02 -24.21 2.51
CA ALA A 134 -12.13 -23.88 3.38
C ALA A 134 -11.73 -22.97 4.55
N ARG A 135 -12.52 -21.92 4.78
CA ARG A 135 -12.36 -20.93 5.84
C ARG A 135 -13.57 -20.92 6.77
N ASN A 136 -13.31 -20.73 8.05
CA ASN A 136 -14.37 -20.64 9.05
C ASN A 136 -14.98 -19.24 9.17
N CYS A 137 -15.92 -19.05 10.09
CA CYS A 137 -16.54 -17.75 10.39
C CYS A 137 -15.57 -16.64 10.83
N ASP A 138 -14.33 -17.00 11.18
CA ASP A 138 -13.24 -16.08 11.52
C ASP A 138 -12.20 -15.97 10.39
N ASP A 139 -12.53 -16.40 9.18
CA ASP A 139 -11.65 -16.52 8.01
C ASP A 139 -10.36 -17.34 8.22
N ALA A 140 -10.32 -18.14 9.30
CA ALA A 140 -9.20 -19.00 9.58
C ALA A 140 -9.31 -20.32 8.82
N ALA A 141 -8.16 -20.82 8.37
CA ALA A 141 -8.05 -22.16 7.79
C ALA A 141 -8.58 -23.21 8.78
N MET A 142 -9.48 -24.06 8.28
CA MET A 142 -10.14 -25.10 9.07
C MET A 142 -9.26 -26.35 9.28
N TRP A 143 -8.23 -26.52 8.45
CA TRP A 143 -7.23 -27.58 8.50
C TRP A 143 -5.82 -27.00 8.34
N THR A 144 -4.82 -27.69 8.89
CA THR A 144 -3.40 -27.27 8.83
C THR A 144 -2.50 -28.28 8.15
N SER A 145 -3.05 -29.36 7.60
CA SER A 145 -2.30 -30.45 6.98
C SER A 145 -3.09 -31.07 5.84
N ALA A 146 -2.39 -31.49 4.79
CA ALA A 146 -2.97 -31.88 3.52
C ALA A 146 -3.62 -33.29 3.50
N SER A 147 -3.08 -34.27 4.23
CA SER A 147 -3.45 -35.67 4.01
C SER A 147 -4.37 -36.26 5.09
N ASN A 148 -5.61 -36.58 4.72
CA ASN A 148 -6.69 -37.19 5.52
C ASN A 148 -6.81 -36.57 6.93
N ALA A 149 -6.67 -35.26 7.01
CA ALA A 149 -6.47 -34.53 8.25
C ALA A 149 -7.80 -34.29 8.98
N CYS A 150 -7.83 -34.52 10.30
CA CYS A 150 -8.96 -34.05 11.11
C CYS A 150 -8.95 -32.51 11.16
N ALA A 151 -10.14 -31.90 11.24
CA ALA A 151 -10.26 -30.45 11.37
C ALA A 151 -9.62 -29.94 12.67
N VAL A 152 -9.14 -28.70 12.64
CA VAL A 152 -8.58 -28.03 13.82
C VAL A 152 -9.72 -27.80 14.83
N PRO A 153 -9.59 -28.29 16.09
CA PRO A 153 -10.61 -28.10 17.10
C PRO A 153 -10.94 -26.62 17.33
N GLY A 154 -12.23 -26.29 17.43
CA GLY A 154 -12.70 -24.93 17.72
C GLY A 154 -12.82 -23.99 16.53
N ARG A 155 -12.50 -24.42 15.30
CA ARG A 155 -12.71 -23.60 14.09
C ARG A 155 -14.18 -23.45 13.71
N GLY A 156 -15.12 -24.20 14.27
CA GLY A 156 -16.55 -24.02 13.97
C GLY A 156 -16.90 -24.36 12.50
N ARG A 157 -17.94 -23.71 11.97
CA ARG A 157 -18.48 -24.00 10.63
C ARG A 157 -17.70 -23.33 9.50
N VAL A 158 -17.77 -23.92 8.31
CA VAL A 158 -17.34 -23.28 7.05
C VAL A 158 -18.22 -22.06 6.75
N ALA A 159 -17.58 -20.99 6.29
CA ALA A 159 -18.22 -19.71 5.98
C ALA A 159 -17.79 -19.15 4.63
N SER A 160 -16.56 -19.44 4.19
CA SER A 160 -16.01 -18.97 2.94
C SER A 160 -14.91 -19.91 2.44
N TRP A 161 -14.38 -19.61 1.25
CA TRP A 161 -13.30 -20.34 0.62
C TRP A 161 -12.28 -19.35 0.08
N SER A 162 -10.99 -19.63 0.27
CA SER A 162 -9.89 -18.79 -0.20
C SER A 162 -9.16 -19.41 -1.39
N GLY A 163 -8.63 -18.57 -2.27
CA GLY A 163 -7.81 -18.96 -3.41
C GLY A 163 -8.60 -19.14 -4.70
N SER A 164 -7.87 -19.08 -5.81
CA SER A 164 -8.43 -19.09 -7.17
C SER A 164 -8.10 -20.36 -7.93
N THR A 165 -9.09 -20.90 -8.64
CA THR A 165 -8.99 -22.16 -9.37
C THR A 165 -9.76 -22.11 -10.70
N ALA A 166 -9.32 -22.91 -11.68
CA ALA A 166 -10.00 -23.03 -12.96
C ALA A 166 -11.15 -24.06 -12.92
N ALA A 167 -11.97 -24.13 -13.97
CA ALA A 167 -13.02 -25.13 -14.09
C ALA A 167 -12.51 -26.58 -14.27
N GLY A 168 -13.35 -27.58 -14.02
CA GLY A 168 -13.07 -28.97 -14.34
C GLY A 168 -14.14 -29.97 -13.92
N SER A 169 -14.19 -31.13 -14.57
CA SER A 169 -15.13 -32.21 -14.23
C SER A 169 -14.54 -33.14 -13.17
N TYR A 170 -15.41 -33.76 -12.37
CA TYR A 170 -15.01 -34.71 -11.34
C TYR A 170 -15.98 -35.88 -11.18
N GLU A 171 -15.48 -36.91 -10.51
CA GLU A 171 -16.31 -37.96 -9.95
C GLU A 171 -15.76 -38.38 -8.58
N ILE A 172 -16.64 -38.33 -7.57
CA ILE A 172 -16.40 -38.84 -6.22
C ILE A 172 -16.94 -40.27 -6.16
N VAL A 173 -16.05 -41.23 -5.93
CA VAL A 173 -16.37 -42.64 -5.72
C VAL A 173 -16.52 -42.91 -4.23
N LEU A 174 -17.64 -43.49 -3.85
CA LEU A 174 -18.06 -43.66 -2.47
C LEU A 174 -18.19 -45.13 -2.09
N THR A 175 -17.74 -45.47 -0.89
CA THR A 175 -17.97 -46.76 -0.23
C THR A 175 -18.58 -46.50 1.15
N GLY A 176 -19.60 -47.26 1.53
CA GLY A 176 -20.27 -47.09 2.83
C GLY A 176 -21.15 -45.83 2.95
N ALA A 177 -21.42 -45.14 1.84
CA ALA A 177 -22.30 -43.97 1.79
C ALA A 177 -23.68 -44.31 1.20
N PHE A 178 -24.70 -43.56 1.65
CA PHE A 178 -26.08 -43.63 1.21
C PHE A 178 -26.54 -42.24 0.79
N THR A 179 -27.61 -42.17 0.01
CA THR A 179 -28.26 -40.90 -0.31
C THR A 179 -28.70 -40.19 0.98
N ALA A 180 -28.90 -38.88 0.94
CA ALA A 180 -29.42 -38.13 2.06
C ALA A 180 -30.22 -36.90 1.59
N PRO A 181 -31.28 -36.52 2.35
CA PRO A 181 -31.82 -35.16 2.28
C PRO A 181 -30.80 -34.16 2.85
N LEU A 182 -31.03 -32.86 2.61
CA LEU A 182 -30.32 -31.82 3.35
C LEU A 182 -30.57 -31.94 4.86
N GLY A 183 -29.59 -31.50 5.64
CA GLY A 183 -29.77 -31.25 7.07
C GLY A 183 -30.80 -30.15 7.32
N ASN A 184 -31.06 -29.87 8.59
CA ASN A 184 -31.69 -28.59 8.93
C ASN A 184 -30.74 -27.46 8.55
N ASP A 185 -31.29 -26.31 8.20
CA ASP A 185 -30.55 -25.08 7.95
C ASP A 185 -29.56 -24.81 9.10
N PRO A 186 -28.23 -24.83 8.84
CA PRO A 186 -27.25 -24.57 9.87
C PRO A 186 -27.37 -23.15 10.42
N ALA A 187 -26.93 -22.94 11.66
CA ALA A 187 -26.90 -21.60 12.21
C ALA A 187 -25.91 -20.73 11.42
N ASP A 188 -26.31 -19.49 11.10
CA ASP A 188 -25.42 -18.47 10.55
C ASP A 188 -24.16 -18.31 11.41
N CYS A 189 -23.09 -17.78 10.80
CA CYS A 189 -21.92 -17.38 11.56
C CYS A 189 -22.33 -16.43 12.70
N PRO A 190 -21.85 -16.68 13.93
CA PRO A 190 -22.08 -15.74 15.01
C PRO A 190 -21.46 -14.38 14.63
N PRO A 191 -22.03 -13.26 15.12
CA PRO A 191 -21.39 -11.96 14.98
C PRO A 191 -19.95 -12.03 15.49
N PHE A 192 -19.04 -11.35 14.79
CA PHE A 192 -17.65 -11.31 15.20
C PHE A 192 -17.52 -10.72 16.60
N ASP A 193 -16.85 -11.46 17.49
CA ASP A 193 -16.55 -11.01 18.85
C ASP A 193 -15.23 -10.22 18.84
N GLY A 194 -15.33 -8.92 18.57
CA GLY A 194 -14.22 -8.00 18.43
C GLY A 194 -14.59 -6.76 17.63
N TRP A 195 -13.57 -6.04 17.16
CA TRP A 195 -13.72 -4.91 16.26
C TRP A 195 -13.49 -5.37 14.81
N ASP A 196 -14.50 -5.26 13.97
CA ASP A 196 -14.45 -5.53 12.53
C ASP A 196 -14.30 -4.21 11.78
N GLU A 197 -13.21 -4.06 11.06
CA GLU A 197 -12.80 -2.85 10.34
C GLU A 197 -13.94 -2.27 9.47
N THR A 198 -14.59 -3.12 8.68
CA THR A 198 -15.68 -2.68 7.80
C THR A 198 -17.00 -2.53 8.57
N SER A 199 -17.38 -3.54 9.36
CA SER A 199 -18.71 -3.60 9.96
C SER A 199 -18.89 -2.64 11.14
N ASN A 200 -17.83 -2.44 11.92
CA ASN A 200 -17.80 -1.49 13.04
C ASN A 200 -17.20 -0.14 12.63
N GLY A 201 -16.10 -0.16 11.87
CA GLY A 201 -15.35 1.04 11.49
C GLY A 201 -15.85 1.76 10.24
N GLY A 202 -16.66 1.10 9.41
CA GLY A 202 -17.31 1.71 8.25
C GLY A 202 -16.49 1.69 6.95
N GLY A 203 -15.34 0.99 6.93
CA GLY A 203 -14.47 0.87 5.76
C GLY A 203 -13.02 0.67 6.18
N ASP A 204 -12.12 0.90 5.23
CA ASP A 204 -10.66 0.89 5.37
C ASP A 204 -10.18 1.64 6.63
N ALA A 205 -9.14 1.13 7.31
CA ALA A 205 -8.68 1.76 8.55
C ALA A 205 -7.74 2.95 8.34
N GLY A 206 -7.39 3.26 7.09
CA GLY A 206 -6.50 4.34 6.71
C GLY A 206 -5.03 4.03 6.98
N ASP A 207 -4.16 4.70 6.23
CA ASP A 207 -2.71 4.52 6.26
C ASP A 207 -1.94 5.68 6.92
N GLN A 208 -2.61 6.72 7.39
CA GLN A 208 -2.00 7.85 8.12
C GLN A 208 -2.56 7.94 9.55
N ILE A 209 -1.85 8.63 10.44
CA ILE A 209 -2.31 8.78 11.83
C ILE A 209 -3.65 9.53 11.88
N GLU A 210 -3.83 10.50 10.98
CA GLU A 210 -5.03 11.33 10.83
C GLU A 210 -6.22 10.56 10.25
N THR A 211 -5.94 9.52 9.47
CA THR A 211 -6.97 8.65 8.87
C THR A 211 -7.23 7.39 9.68
N ALA A 212 -6.51 7.20 10.78
CA ALA A 212 -6.61 6.03 11.64
C ALA A 212 -8.05 5.82 12.14
N GLN A 213 -8.48 4.57 12.12
CA GLN A 213 -9.81 4.18 12.55
C GLN A 213 -9.97 4.24 14.06
N SER A 214 -11.06 4.89 14.51
CA SER A 214 -11.47 4.88 15.92
C SER A 214 -12.15 3.56 16.29
N THR A 215 -11.68 2.88 17.33
CA THR A 215 -12.16 1.53 17.70
C THR A 215 -13.15 1.50 18.87
N GLY A 216 -13.89 2.59 19.10
CA GLY A 216 -14.87 2.69 20.20
C GLY A 216 -14.21 2.87 21.57
N SER A 217 -14.83 2.37 22.64
CA SER A 217 -14.33 2.52 24.03
C SER A 217 -14.30 1.24 24.86
N ASP A 218 -14.89 0.17 24.35
CA ASP A 218 -15.01 -1.12 25.05
C ASP A 218 -13.73 -1.94 24.96
N PRO A 219 -13.50 -2.92 25.85
CA PRO A 219 -12.36 -3.83 25.74
C PRO A 219 -12.32 -4.52 24.37
N ILE A 220 -11.16 -4.55 23.74
CA ILE A 220 -10.98 -5.17 22.42
C ILE A 220 -10.03 -6.34 22.57
N GLY A 221 -10.58 -7.55 22.45
CA GLY A 221 -9.77 -8.79 22.42
C GLY A 221 -9.27 -9.15 21.03
N ARG A 222 -9.95 -8.66 19.97
CA ARG A 222 -9.66 -8.99 18.57
C ARG A 222 -10.01 -7.82 17.66
N ILE A 223 -9.16 -7.57 16.67
CA ILE A 223 -9.47 -6.73 15.51
C ILE A 223 -9.43 -7.62 14.27
N ARG A 224 -10.47 -7.59 13.43
CA ARG A 224 -10.47 -8.19 12.09
C ARG A 224 -10.39 -7.06 11.08
N GLY A 225 -9.45 -7.16 10.15
CA GLY A 225 -9.30 -6.23 9.04
C GLY A 225 -8.84 -6.90 7.75
N SER A 226 -8.63 -6.10 6.71
CA SER A 226 -8.24 -6.56 5.39
C SER A 226 -7.34 -5.56 4.67
N ILE A 227 -6.14 -6.00 4.32
CA ILE A 227 -5.29 -5.27 3.37
C ILE A 227 -5.91 -5.42 1.98
N GLY A 228 -6.66 -4.41 1.55
CA GLY A 228 -7.58 -4.48 0.41
C GLY A 228 -6.90 -4.23 -0.94
N ALA A 229 -5.78 -3.52 -0.94
CA ALA A 229 -5.03 -3.15 -2.15
C ALA A 229 -3.52 -3.29 -1.97
N ALA A 230 -2.78 -3.18 -3.08
CA ALA A 230 -1.32 -3.15 -3.02
C ALA A 230 -0.85 -1.92 -2.22
N ASN A 231 0.17 -2.11 -1.39
CA ASN A 231 0.80 -1.12 -0.51
C ASN A 231 -0.07 -0.55 0.62
N ASP A 232 -1.26 -1.12 0.78
CA ASP A 232 -2.22 -0.74 1.81
C ASP A 232 -1.70 -1.05 3.23
N VAL A 233 -2.16 -0.27 4.18
CA VAL A 233 -1.84 -0.31 5.61
C VAL A 233 -3.08 0.11 6.36
N ASP A 234 -3.42 -0.64 7.40
CA ASP A 234 -4.51 -0.29 8.30
C ASP A 234 -3.97 0.25 9.63
N ILE A 235 -4.52 1.36 10.11
CA ILE A 235 -4.16 1.98 11.39
C ILE A 235 -5.37 2.07 12.33
N TYR A 236 -5.23 1.51 13.54
CA TYR A 236 -6.28 1.52 14.56
C TYR A 236 -5.86 2.34 15.78
N ALA A 237 -6.71 3.27 16.21
CA ALA A 237 -6.55 3.93 17.50
C ALA A 237 -6.95 2.98 18.63
N ILE A 238 -6.05 2.75 19.58
CA ILE A 238 -6.26 1.88 20.74
C ILE A 238 -5.85 2.57 22.04
N TYR A 239 -6.46 2.19 23.16
CA TYR A 239 -6.03 2.63 24.49
C TYR A 239 -5.44 1.44 25.25
N ILE A 240 -4.14 1.50 25.52
CA ILE A 240 -3.44 0.48 26.31
C ILE A 240 -3.69 0.79 27.79
N GLU A 241 -4.52 -0.02 28.44
CA GLU A 241 -4.91 0.17 29.85
C GLU A 241 -3.91 -0.46 30.81
N ASN A 242 -3.40 -1.63 30.46
CA ASN A 242 -2.50 -2.38 31.31
C ASN A 242 -1.26 -2.81 30.51
N PRO A 243 -0.21 -1.96 30.50
CA PRO A 243 1.02 -2.25 29.77
C PRO A 243 1.71 -3.54 30.21
N SER A 244 1.45 -4.06 31.42
CA SER A 244 2.08 -5.30 31.90
C SER A 244 1.54 -6.57 31.24
N ILE A 245 0.33 -6.50 30.67
CA ILE A 245 -0.31 -7.61 29.95
C ILE A 245 -0.58 -7.25 28.49
N PHE A 246 -0.06 -6.12 28.01
CA PHE A 246 -0.27 -5.68 26.64
C PHE A 246 0.39 -6.67 25.66
N SER A 247 -0.40 -7.13 24.69
CA SER A 247 0.08 -7.88 23.54
C SER A 247 -0.82 -7.58 22.34
N ALA A 248 -0.23 -7.40 21.16
CA ALA A 248 -0.89 -7.39 19.87
C ALA A 248 -0.20 -8.44 18.98
N SER A 249 -0.96 -9.35 18.38
CA SER A 249 -0.39 -10.50 17.65
C SER A 249 -1.25 -10.89 16.45
N THR A 250 -0.63 -11.01 15.28
CA THR A 250 -1.26 -11.60 14.08
C THR A 250 -1.01 -13.11 13.98
N VAL A 251 -0.19 -13.69 14.87
CA VAL A 251 0.09 -15.13 14.92
C VAL A 251 -1.19 -15.94 15.07
N GLY A 252 -1.45 -16.82 14.11
CA GLY A 252 -2.67 -17.66 14.06
C GLY A 252 -3.94 -16.93 13.61
N GLY A 253 -3.86 -15.61 13.38
CA GLY A 253 -4.92 -14.77 12.84
C GLY A 253 -4.79 -14.48 11.34
N THR A 254 -3.65 -14.81 10.73
CA THR A 254 -3.45 -14.79 9.28
C THR A 254 -2.25 -15.67 8.87
N SER A 255 -2.15 -15.99 7.58
CA SER A 255 -0.96 -16.61 6.96
C SER A 255 -0.07 -15.60 6.23
N LEU A 256 -0.49 -14.33 6.18
CA LEU A 256 0.25 -13.24 5.53
C LEU A 256 1.57 -12.95 6.27
N ASP A 257 2.50 -12.35 5.53
CA ASP A 257 3.77 -11.80 6.04
C ASP A 257 3.51 -10.39 6.56
N THR A 258 3.20 -10.28 7.86
CA THR A 258 2.73 -9.03 8.47
C THR A 258 3.89 -8.28 9.11
N ALA A 259 3.74 -6.97 9.27
CA ALA A 259 4.49 -6.17 10.21
C ALA A 259 3.51 -5.37 11.08
N LEU A 260 3.71 -5.38 12.40
CA LEU A 260 3.00 -4.53 13.35
C LEU A 260 3.86 -3.34 13.74
N TRP A 261 3.24 -2.17 13.79
CA TRP A 261 3.86 -0.90 14.15
C TRP A 261 3.03 -0.23 15.24
N LEU A 262 3.70 0.28 16.27
CA LEU A 262 3.05 1.01 17.35
C LEU A 262 3.58 2.44 17.36
N PHE A 263 2.67 3.40 17.26
CA PHE A 263 2.93 4.83 17.38
C PHE A 263 2.26 5.39 18.64
N ASP A 264 2.87 6.39 19.26
CA ASP A 264 2.27 7.11 20.40
C ASP A 264 1.16 8.07 19.95
N ALA A 265 0.55 8.78 20.90
CA ALA A 265 -0.54 9.70 20.63
C ALA A 265 -0.17 10.88 19.70
N ASP A 266 1.13 11.21 19.56
CA ASP A 266 1.65 12.24 18.65
C ASP A 266 2.10 11.64 17.30
N GLY A 267 1.86 10.34 17.07
CA GLY A 267 2.24 9.64 15.84
C GLY A 267 3.72 9.24 15.77
N LYS A 268 4.49 9.36 16.87
CA LYS A 268 5.90 8.95 16.90
C LYS A 268 6.06 7.46 17.12
N GLY A 269 7.05 6.87 16.47
CA GLY A 269 7.31 5.44 16.59
C GLY A 269 7.65 5.02 18.03
N VAL A 270 7.09 3.89 18.46
CA VAL A 270 7.31 3.30 19.79
C VAL A 270 7.95 1.93 19.66
N LEU A 271 7.30 1.02 18.94
CA LEU A 271 7.76 -0.35 18.74
C LEU A 271 7.37 -0.86 17.34
N LEU A 272 8.26 -1.67 16.76
CA LEU A 272 8.05 -2.43 15.55
C LEU A 272 8.27 -3.92 15.84
N ASN A 273 7.48 -4.78 15.21
CA ASN A 273 7.85 -6.16 14.96
C ASN A 273 7.40 -6.64 13.58
N ASP A 274 8.30 -7.28 12.81
CA ASP A 274 8.02 -7.89 11.50
C ASP A 274 7.63 -9.36 11.72
N ASP A 275 8.55 -10.18 12.24
CA ASP A 275 8.30 -11.57 12.59
C ASP A 275 8.25 -11.77 14.12
N ASP A 276 7.35 -12.63 14.62
CA ASP A 276 7.23 -12.97 16.05
C ASP A 276 8.61 -13.25 16.67
N PRO A 277 9.04 -12.45 17.67
CA PRO A 277 10.36 -12.55 18.27
C PRO A 277 10.59 -13.85 19.04
N ASP A 278 9.53 -14.58 19.39
CA ASP A 278 9.62 -15.85 20.13
C ASP A 278 9.57 -17.07 19.19
N ALA A 279 9.27 -16.88 17.90
CA ALA A 279 9.13 -17.95 16.93
C ALA A 279 10.42 -18.17 16.13
N THR A 280 10.74 -19.44 15.82
CA THR A 280 11.86 -19.80 14.94
C THR A 280 11.51 -19.81 13.45
N THR A 281 10.22 -19.85 13.13
CA THR A 281 9.64 -19.86 11.77
C THR A 281 8.30 -19.11 11.79
N GLY A 282 7.77 -18.75 10.62
CA GLY A 282 6.49 -18.04 10.48
C GLY A 282 6.68 -16.55 10.27
N LEU A 283 5.73 -15.92 9.57
CA LEU A 283 5.84 -14.54 9.04
C LEU A 283 4.86 -13.57 9.72
N GLN A 284 4.28 -13.99 10.85
CA GLN A 284 3.31 -13.19 11.58
C GLN A 284 4.01 -12.45 12.72
N SER A 285 3.53 -11.26 13.03
CA SER A 285 4.15 -10.35 13.99
C SER A 285 3.50 -10.40 15.36
N ARG A 286 4.27 -9.98 16.37
CA ARG A 286 3.82 -9.80 17.74
C ARG A 286 4.55 -8.65 18.43
N ILE A 287 3.79 -7.69 18.96
CA ILE A 287 4.26 -6.62 19.85
C ILE A 287 3.79 -6.91 21.28
N ASP A 288 4.68 -6.75 22.26
CA ASP A 288 4.36 -6.71 23.68
C ASP A 288 5.23 -5.67 24.40
N ASN A 289 5.05 -5.52 25.72
CA ASN A 289 5.80 -4.56 26.52
C ASN A 289 7.00 -5.17 27.27
N ARG A 290 7.63 -6.25 26.76
CA ARG A 290 8.76 -6.89 27.46
C ARG A 290 9.97 -5.94 27.69
N GLY A 291 10.11 -4.92 26.85
CA GLY A 291 11.17 -3.92 26.94
C GLY A 291 10.80 -2.69 27.79
N GLY A 292 9.55 -2.55 28.23
CA GLY A 292 9.09 -1.46 29.10
C GLY A 292 8.91 -0.10 28.41
N GLN A 293 8.87 -0.04 27.08
CA GLN A 293 8.67 1.20 26.32
C GLN A 293 7.22 1.71 26.35
N ILE A 294 6.25 0.84 26.62
CA ILE A 294 4.82 1.18 26.58
C ILE A 294 4.34 1.60 27.96
N THR A 295 3.61 2.72 27.99
CA THR A 295 2.90 3.23 29.17
C THR A 295 1.39 3.18 28.93
N ALA A 296 0.58 3.45 29.95
CA ALA A 296 -0.87 3.50 29.76
C ALA A 296 -1.25 4.77 28.99
N GLY A 297 -2.04 4.64 27.93
CA GLY A 297 -2.37 5.78 27.05
C GLY A 297 -2.95 5.38 25.71
N THR A 298 -3.25 6.38 24.88
CA THR A 298 -3.66 6.21 23.48
C THR A 298 -2.44 5.92 22.62
N TYR A 299 -2.57 4.94 21.73
CA TYR A 299 -1.58 4.56 20.73
C TYR A 299 -2.29 4.30 19.39
N TYR A 300 -1.53 4.36 18.31
CA TYR A 300 -1.97 3.89 16.99
C TYR A 300 -1.25 2.59 16.66
N LEU A 301 -2.02 1.53 16.47
CA LEU A 301 -1.54 0.22 16.06
C LEU A 301 -1.75 0.07 14.56
N ALA A 302 -0.66 0.07 13.81
CA ALA A 302 -0.70 -0.16 12.37
C ALA A 302 -0.32 -1.61 12.04
N VAL A 303 -0.92 -2.13 10.96
CA VAL A 303 -0.56 -3.40 10.33
C VAL A 303 -0.33 -3.19 8.85
N SER A 304 0.78 -3.72 8.36
CA SER A 304 1.13 -3.70 6.94
C SER A 304 1.64 -5.08 6.51
N LEU A 305 1.78 -5.30 5.20
CA LEU A 305 2.43 -6.51 4.69
C LEU A 305 3.88 -6.24 4.27
N SER A 306 4.80 -7.10 4.69
CA SER A 306 6.21 -6.99 4.32
C SER A 306 6.36 -7.01 2.78
N PRO A 307 7.26 -6.19 2.18
CA PRO A 307 8.28 -5.35 2.80
C PRO A 307 7.85 -3.87 3.00
N ARG A 308 6.56 -3.56 3.22
CA ARG A 308 6.12 -2.18 3.53
C ARG A 308 6.76 -1.68 4.83
N ARG A 309 7.23 -0.41 4.88
CA ARG A 309 7.97 0.16 6.03
C ARG A 309 7.51 1.56 6.38
N ALA A 310 7.37 1.86 7.67
CA ALA A 310 7.07 3.20 8.15
C ALA A 310 8.22 4.19 7.90
N ALA A 311 7.90 5.34 7.31
CA ALA A 311 8.81 6.43 7.01
C ALA A 311 8.44 7.70 7.81
N GLY A 312 9.46 8.48 8.17
CA GLY A 312 9.30 9.77 8.82
C GLY A 312 8.89 10.86 7.84
N CYS A 313 8.79 12.08 8.34
CA CYS A 313 8.34 13.25 7.58
C CYS A 313 9.27 13.62 6.42
N GLU A 314 10.55 13.22 6.47
CA GLU A 314 11.50 13.47 5.41
C GLU A 314 11.70 12.25 4.47
N GLY A 315 10.87 11.20 4.61
CA GLY A 315 10.85 10.00 3.77
C GLY A 315 11.83 8.89 4.17
N GLY A 316 12.71 9.14 5.14
CA GLY A 316 13.63 8.17 5.72
C GLY A 316 12.93 7.21 6.70
N LEU A 317 13.51 6.03 6.90
CA LEU A 317 12.93 5.01 7.78
C LEU A 317 12.91 5.44 9.27
N ILE A 318 11.82 5.15 9.97
CA ILE A 318 11.73 5.32 11.44
C ILE A 318 12.49 4.17 12.16
N TRP A 319 12.43 2.96 11.59
CA TRP A 319 13.15 1.78 12.07
C TRP A 319 14.04 1.18 10.98
N GLN A 320 15.18 0.61 11.37
CA GLN A 320 15.96 -0.26 10.49
C GLN A 320 15.17 -1.53 10.13
N THR A 321 15.48 -2.11 8.97
CA THR A 321 14.75 -3.26 8.42
C THR A 321 15.16 -4.60 9.04
N THR A 322 16.30 -4.70 9.72
CA THR A 322 16.79 -5.96 10.31
C THR A 322 17.32 -5.79 11.73
N PRO A 323 17.27 -6.85 12.55
CA PRO A 323 16.69 -8.18 12.28
C PRO A 323 15.15 -8.21 12.40
N TYR A 324 14.49 -9.03 11.57
CA TYR A 324 13.02 -9.14 11.47
C TYR A 324 12.37 -9.75 12.73
N ARG A 325 12.99 -10.81 13.28
CA ARG A 325 12.54 -11.51 14.51
C ARG A 325 13.00 -10.80 15.78
N SER A 326 12.70 -9.51 15.87
CA SER A 326 13.00 -8.73 17.06
C SER A 326 11.96 -7.64 17.29
N LEU A 327 11.73 -7.34 18.57
CA LEU A 327 10.95 -6.19 18.98
C LEU A 327 11.88 -4.96 19.00
N ARG A 328 11.60 -3.94 18.19
CA ARG A 328 12.53 -2.83 17.93
C ARG A 328 11.95 -1.49 18.34
N ALA A 329 12.69 -0.73 19.14
CA ALA A 329 12.46 0.71 19.28
C ALA A 329 12.98 1.45 18.04
N PRO A 330 12.51 2.68 17.73
CA PRO A 330 13.00 3.45 16.60
C PRO A 330 14.52 3.61 16.61
N ASP A 331 15.16 3.31 15.48
CA ASP A 331 16.61 3.37 15.29
C ASP A 331 17.01 3.60 13.82
N GLY A 332 16.05 3.99 12.99
CA GLY A 332 16.27 4.42 11.62
C GLY A 332 16.84 5.84 11.54
N PRO A 333 17.16 6.31 10.31
CA PRO A 333 17.59 7.68 10.08
C PRO A 333 16.60 8.74 10.60
N GLU A 334 15.30 8.41 10.69
CA GLU A 334 14.26 9.27 11.23
C GLU A 334 13.62 8.71 12.51
N ALA A 335 14.40 8.08 13.38
CA ALA A 335 13.94 7.46 14.63
C ALA A 335 13.16 8.38 15.60
N THR A 336 13.23 9.70 15.41
CA THR A 336 12.51 10.67 16.27
C THR A 336 11.32 11.34 15.57
N SER A 337 11.11 11.04 14.29
CA SER A 337 10.00 11.57 13.50
C SER A 337 8.69 10.88 13.89
N ARG A 338 7.59 11.61 13.70
CA ARG A 338 6.26 10.98 13.55
C ARG A 338 6.18 10.26 12.20
N LEU A 339 5.16 9.40 12.05
CA LEU A 339 4.80 8.83 10.76
C LEU A 339 4.49 9.96 9.78
N GLY A 340 5.26 10.04 8.70
CA GLY A 340 5.01 10.93 7.56
C GLY A 340 4.60 10.19 6.29
N GLY A 341 4.68 8.86 6.31
CA GLY A 341 4.24 8.01 5.23
C GLY A 341 4.90 6.64 5.30
N TRP A 342 4.95 5.96 4.16
CA TRP A 342 5.42 4.60 4.10
C TRP A 342 6.30 4.41 2.86
N SER A 343 7.35 3.61 3.00
CA SER A 343 8.24 3.18 1.92
C SER A 343 8.15 1.66 1.67
N GLY A 344 8.83 1.18 0.63
CA GLY A 344 8.72 -0.21 0.17
C GLY A 344 7.38 -0.49 -0.51
N SER A 345 7.32 -1.60 -1.25
CA SER A 345 6.11 -1.99 -1.99
C SER A 345 5.76 -3.45 -1.73
N SER A 346 4.48 -3.72 -1.56
CA SER A 346 3.90 -5.06 -1.42
C SER A 346 2.64 -5.15 -2.27
N SER A 347 2.53 -6.17 -3.11
CA SER A 347 1.32 -6.48 -3.87
C SER A 347 0.43 -7.49 -3.15
N SER A 348 0.85 -7.96 -1.98
CA SER A 348 0.08 -8.90 -1.17
C SER A 348 -1.17 -8.21 -0.64
N THR A 349 -2.28 -8.94 -0.59
CA THR A 349 -3.55 -8.50 -0.02
C THR A 349 -4.16 -9.65 0.76
N GLY A 350 -5.11 -9.35 1.64
CA GLY A 350 -5.88 -10.37 2.35
C GLY A 350 -6.28 -9.96 3.76
N GLN A 351 -7.08 -10.83 4.38
CA GLN A 351 -7.62 -10.61 5.71
C GLN A 351 -6.62 -10.97 6.81
N TYR A 352 -6.78 -10.31 7.94
CA TYR A 352 -6.04 -10.61 9.15
C TYR A 352 -6.90 -10.43 10.40
N ILE A 353 -6.51 -11.14 11.46
CA ILE A 353 -7.00 -10.91 12.82
C ILE A 353 -5.82 -10.59 13.72
N ILE A 354 -5.89 -9.46 14.42
CA ILE A 354 -4.99 -9.10 15.51
C ILE A 354 -5.65 -9.55 16.82
N THR A 355 -4.99 -10.43 17.57
CA THR A 355 -5.40 -10.77 18.93
C THR A 355 -4.74 -9.81 19.91
N LEU A 356 -5.53 -9.25 20.83
CA LEU A 356 -5.14 -8.18 21.73
C LEU A 356 -5.39 -8.55 23.20
N THR A 357 -4.51 -8.10 24.09
CA THR A 357 -4.70 -8.17 25.54
C THR A 357 -4.31 -6.84 26.18
N GLY A 358 -4.98 -6.46 27.28
CA GLY A 358 -4.66 -5.22 28.00
C GLY A 358 -5.07 -3.92 27.29
N VAL A 359 -5.99 -4.02 26.32
CA VAL A 359 -6.42 -2.93 25.44
C VAL A 359 -7.94 -2.75 25.49
N ARG A 360 -8.38 -1.50 25.39
CA ARG A 360 -9.74 -1.13 24.97
C ARG A 360 -9.69 -0.18 23.79
N GLY A 361 -10.84 0.06 23.17
CA GLY A 361 -10.94 0.99 22.06
C GLY A 361 -10.57 2.43 22.42
N ALA A 362 -10.16 3.19 21.41
CA ALA A 362 -9.93 4.62 21.51
C ALA A 362 -10.54 5.38 20.33
N THR A 363 -10.78 6.66 20.57
CA THR A 363 -11.03 7.64 19.49
C THR A 363 -9.69 8.10 18.95
N ALA A 364 -9.54 8.09 17.62
CA ALA A 364 -8.40 8.68 16.93
C ALA A 364 -8.31 10.18 17.25
N GLY A 365 -7.10 10.65 17.51
CA GLY A 365 -6.82 12.06 17.73
C GLY A 365 -6.56 12.80 16.43
N ASP A 366 -6.19 14.06 16.57
CA ASP A 366 -5.74 14.93 15.49
C ASP A 366 -4.33 15.45 15.87
N PRO A 367 -3.30 14.58 15.84
CA PRO A 367 -1.94 14.99 16.18
C PRO A 367 -1.38 15.93 15.11
N ALA A 368 -0.46 16.81 15.53
CA ALA A 368 0.11 17.81 14.62
C ALA A 368 0.78 17.15 13.42
N ASP A 369 0.43 17.61 12.21
CA ASP A 369 0.98 17.19 10.93
C ASP A 369 2.52 17.16 10.92
N CYS A 370 3.09 16.48 9.92
CA CYS A 370 4.51 16.63 9.63
C CYS A 370 4.88 18.11 9.51
N PRO A 371 5.98 18.55 10.15
CA PRO A 371 6.43 19.92 9.97
C PRO A 371 6.71 20.16 8.48
N PRO A 372 6.52 21.40 7.99
CA PRO A 372 6.82 21.75 6.62
C PRO A 372 8.26 21.33 6.26
N PRO A 373 8.49 20.64 5.12
CA PRO A 373 9.80 20.09 4.81
C PRO A 373 10.82 21.22 4.61
N ALA A 374 11.77 21.39 5.53
CA ALA A 374 12.82 22.40 5.38
C ALA A 374 14.08 21.76 4.76
N PRO A 375 14.78 22.43 3.84
CA PRO A 375 14.60 23.84 3.41
C PRO A 375 13.63 24.17 2.25
N TRP A 376 13.44 23.37 1.19
CA TRP A 376 12.34 23.56 0.21
C TRP A 376 11.98 22.22 -0.45
N ASP A 377 10.73 22.05 -0.87
CA ASP A 377 10.12 20.82 -1.39
C ASP A 377 9.12 21.15 -2.50
N GLU A 378 9.33 20.51 -3.65
CA GLU A 378 8.56 20.66 -4.89
C GLU A 378 7.07 20.41 -4.71
N GLN A 379 6.70 19.29 -4.09
CA GLN A 379 5.31 18.92 -3.95
C GLN A 379 4.60 19.82 -2.94
N TYR A 380 5.25 20.13 -1.83
CA TYR A 380 4.65 20.89 -0.74
C TYR A 380 4.57 22.39 -1.02
N TYR A 381 5.69 23.04 -1.38
CA TYR A 381 5.72 24.49 -1.60
C TYR A 381 5.47 24.87 -3.05
N GLY A 382 5.96 24.04 -3.97
CA GLY A 382 5.76 24.26 -5.40
C GLY A 382 4.37 23.84 -5.90
N GLY A 383 3.68 22.97 -5.17
CA GLY A 383 2.29 22.57 -5.45
C GLY A 383 2.14 21.46 -6.49
N GLY A 384 3.22 20.73 -6.81
CA GLY A 384 3.22 19.63 -7.77
C GLY A 384 4.57 19.48 -8.48
N ASP A 385 4.56 18.75 -9.58
CA ASP A 385 5.68 18.58 -10.50
C ASP A 385 6.30 19.91 -10.95
N ALA A 386 7.64 20.00 -11.01
CA ALA A 386 8.30 21.26 -11.33
C ALA A 386 8.37 21.57 -12.84
N GLY A 387 8.01 20.61 -13.68
CA GLY A 387 7.91 20.73 -15.13
C GLY A 387 9.25 20.84 -15.86
N ASP A 388 9.26 20.33 -17.10
CA ASP A 388 10.49 20.11 -17.86
C ASP A 388 11.04 21.37 -18.57
N LEU A 389 10.24 22.43 -18.73
CA LEU A 389 10.55 23.55 -19.62
C LEU A 389 10.52 24.91 -18.88
N PRO A 390 11.21 25.94 -19.40
CA PRO A 390 11.23 27.26 -18.78
C PRO A 390 9.86 27.86 -18.44
N ALA A 391 8.84 27.57 -19.25
CA ALA A 391 7.49 28.09 -19.08
C ALA A 391 6.69 27.38 -17.98
N THR A 392 7.09 26.18 -17.59
CA THR A 392 6.46 25.37 -16.53
C THR A 392 7.33 25.26 -15.30
N ALA A 393 8.57 25.76 -15.37
CA ALA A 393 9.54 25.72 -14.28
C ALA A 393 8.95 26.32 -13.00
N GLN A 394 9.14 25.59 -11.91
CA GLN A 394 8.55 25.94 -10.62
C GLN A 394 9.37 27.01 -9.92
N LEU A 395 8.67 27.99 -9.33
CA LEU A 395 9.32 29.05 -8.59
C LEU A 395 9.77 28.54 -7.22
N VAL A 396 11.06 28.67 -6.90
CA VAL A 396 11.55 28.40 -5.55
C VAL A 396 11.29 29.64 -4.70
N THR A 397 10.07 29.71 -4.17
CA THR A 397 9.56 30.79 -3.31
C THR A 397 9.10 30.24 -1.96
N LEU A 398 9.06 31.10 -0.95
CA LEU A 398 8.42 30.83 0.33
C LEU A 398 7.71 32.10 0.82
N PRO A 399 6.44 32.02 1.27
CA PRO A 399 5.68 33.21 1.69
C PRO A 399 6.31 33.98 2.85
N ASP A 400 7.13 33.31 3.67
CA ASP A 400 7.72 33.86 4.90
C ASP A 400 9.21 34.22 4.75
N GLN A 401 9.80 34.03 3.57
CA GLN A 401 11.19 34.37 3.29
C GLN A 401 11.31 35.60 2.41
N THR A 402 12.33 36.42 2.66
CA THR A 402 12.64 37.55 1.79
C THR A 402 13.32 37.05 0.52
N PRO A 403 12.76 37.27 -0.68
CA PRO A 403 13.38 36.93 -1.95
C PRO A 403 14.78 37.53 -2.09
N CYS A 404 15.60 36.92 -2.95
CA CYS A 404 16.92 37.38 -3.37
C CYS A 404 17.99 37.51 -2.25
N THR A 405 17.62 37.30 -0.99
CA THR A 405 18.48 37.52 0.19
C THR A 405 18.48 36.33 1.14
N THR A 406 17.39 35.56 1.18
CA THR A 406 17.32 34.32 1.95
C THR A 406 17.87 33.15 1.13
N PRO A 407 18.92 32.45 1.60
CA PRO A 407 19.53 31.37 0.84
C PRO A 407 18.64 30.13 0.80
N VAL A 408 18.62 29.46 -0.35
CA VAL A 408 18.10 28.10 -0.52
C VAL A 408 19.29 27.16 -0.48
N ASN A 409 19.32 26.28 0.52
CA ASN A 409 20.42 25.33 0.71
C ASN A 409 20.07 23.89 0.27
N ARG A 410 18.79 23.59 -0.01
CA ARG A 410 18.37 22.34 -0.66
C ARG A 410 17.01 22.47 -1.34
N ILE A 411 16.88 21.84 -2.50
CA ILE A 411 15.60 21.51 -3.15
C ILE A 411 15.40 20.00 -3.07
N ARG A 412 14.20 19.56 -2.70
CA ARG A 412 13.77 18.17 -2.76
C ARG A 412 12.66 18.05 -3.80
N GLY A 413 12.74 17.02 -4.64
CA GLY A 413 11.70 16.69 -5.62
C GLY A 413 11.61 15.19 -5.87
N THR A 414 10.71 14.79 -6.77
CA THR A 414 10.48 13.39 -7.19
C THR A 414 10.35 13.30 -8.69
N LEU A 415 11.22 12.50 -9.32
CA LEU A 415 11.23 12.32 -10.78
C LEU A 415 10.47 11.07 -11.22
N ASP A 416 9.47 11.26 -12.07
CA ASP A 416 8.71 10.20 -12.74
C ASP A 416 9.43 9.68 -14.01
N ALA A 417 8.76 8.82 -14.78
CA ALA A 417 9.37 8.21 -15.98
C ALA A 417 9.46 9.21 -17.14
N SER A 418 10.67 9.37 -17.70
CA SER A 418 10.99 10.32 -18.79
C SER A 418 10.79 11.79 -18.43
N ASP A 419 10.81 12.06 -17.14
CA ASP A 419 10.52 13.34 -16.51
C ASP A 419 11.79 14.19 -16.32
N VAL A 420 11.59 15.49 -16.09
CA VAL A 420 12.61 16.49 -15.78
C VAL A 420 11.98 17.57 -14.91
N ASP A 421 12.63 17.91 -13.81
CA ASP A 421 12.21 19.02 -12.97
C ASP A 421 13.06 20.24 -13.22
N MET A 422 12.43 21.40 -13.42
CA MET A 422 13.09 22.69 -13.61
C MET A 422 12.66 23.71 -12.56
N TYR A 423 13.64 24.31 -11.88
CA TYR A 423 13.43 25.23 -10.79
C TYR A 423 13.95 26.63 -11.11
N VAL A 424 13.20 27.67 -10.76
CA VAL A 424 13.64 29.05 -10.84
C VAL A 424 14.34 29.45 -9.54
N ILE A 425 15.63 29.78 -9.63
CA ILE A 425 16.46 30.20 -8.49
C ILE A 425 17.18 31.52 -8.77
N TYR A 426 17.55 32.26 -7.73
CA TYR A 426 18.42 33.42 -7.85
C TYR A 426 19.86 33.08 -7.47
N ILE A 427 20.83 33.47 -8.32
CA ILE A 427 22.26 33.36 -8.05
C ILE A 427 22.82 34.77 -7.86
N GLN A 428 23.21 35.09 -6.63
CA GLN A 428 23.72 36.42 -6.28
C GLN A 428 25.20 36.60 -6.62
N ASP A 429 26.03 35.59 -6.32
CA ASP A 429 27.46 35.60 -6.63
C ASP A 429 27.82 34.30 -7.38
N PRO A 430 28.03 34.38 -8.71
CA PRO A 430 28.43 33.24 -9.53
C PRO A 430 29.65 32.49 -9.01
N ALA A 431 30.59 33.15 -8.32
CA ALA A 431 31.78 32.49 -7.78
C ALA A 431 31.47 31.58 -6.58
N SER A 432 30.34 31.80 -5.91
CA SER A 432 29.90 31.05 -4.73
C SER A 432 28.91 29.93 -5.05
N PHE A 433 28.37 29.89 -6.28
CA PHE A 433 27.30 28.98 -6.64
C PHE A 433 27.76 27.53 -6.76
N VAL A 434 27.03 26.64 -6.08
CA VAL A 434 27.15 25.18 -6.22
C VAL A 434 25.75 24.56 -6.18
N ALA A 435 25.48 23.64 -7.09
CA ALA A 435 24.36 22.70 -7.02
C ALA A 435 24.89 21.26 -7.07
N SER A 436 24.48 20.39 -6.16
CA SER A 436 24.99 19.01 -6.11
C SER A 436 24.00 17.99 -5.57
N THR A 437 23.93 16.83 -6.24
CA THR A 437 23.19 15.64 -5.81
C THR A 437 24.10 14.61 -5.11
N VAL A 438 25.41 14.86 -5.05
CA VAL A 438 26.43 13.94 -4.52
C VAL A 438 26.14 13.59 -3.07
N GLY A 439 26.00 12.29 -2.78
CA GLY A 439 25.75 11.76 -1.44
C GLY A 439 24.32 11.96 -0.92
N THR A 440 23.42 12.51 -1.73
CA THR A 440 22.01 12.77 -1.34
C THR A 440 20.99 12.10 -2.25
N THR A 441 21.41 11.69 -3.45
CA THR A 441 20.59 10.94 -4.42
C THR A 441 21.30 9.64 -4.79
N SER A 442 20.56 8.53 -4.88
CA SER A 442 21.11 7.18 -5.05
C SER A 442 21.12 6.67 -6.50
N TRP A 443 20.59 7.44 -7.43
CA TRP A 443 20.50 7.11 -8.85
C TRP A 443 21.36 8.08 -9.69
N ASP A 444 21.39 7.81 -10.99
CA ASP A 444 22.26 8.46 -11.97
C ASP A 444 21.68 9.80 -12.44
N THR A 445 22.22 10.91 -11.92
CA THR A 445 21.65 12.26 -12.07
C THR A 445 22.34 13.03 -13.19
N GLN A 446 21.63 13.99 -13.77
CA GLN A 446 22.15 15.04 -14.63
C GLN A 446 21.65 16.40 -14.12
N LEU A 447 22.53 17.40 -14.00
CA LEU A 447 22.16 18.77 -13.67
C LEU A 447 22.44 19.71 -14.84
N TRP A 448 21.52 20.66 -15.05
CA TRP A 448 21.55 21.64 -16.13
C TRP A 448 21.19 23.02 -15.61
N LEU A 449 21.92 24.06 -16.04
CA LEU A 449 21.60 25.45 -15.72
C LEU A 449 21.30 26.20 -17.02
N PHE A 450 20.18 26.91 -17.06
CA PHE A 450 19.75 27.76 -18.18
C PHE A 450 19.51 29.19 -17.71
N ARG A 451 19.59 30.14 -18.65
CA ARG A 451 19.02 31.47 -18.46
C ARG A 451 17.50 31.42 -18.61
N CYS A 452 16.83 32.47 -18.15
CA CYS A 452 15.37 32.61 -18.26
C CYS A 452 14.81 32.60 -19.69
N ASP A 453 15.64 32.87 -20.71
CA ASP A 453 15.25 32.73 -22.11
C ASP A 453 15.37 31.29 -22.65
N GLY A 454 15.76 30.33 -21.80
CA GLY A 454 15.95 28.93 -22.12
C GLY A 454 17.33 28.58 -22.69
N THR A 455 18.24 29.54 -22.83
CA THR A 455 19.60 29.24 -23.33
C THR A 455 20.46 28.55 -22.27
N GLY A 456 21.22 27.54 -22.69
CA GLY A 456 22.09 26.79 -21.77
C GLY A 456 23.25 27.63 -21.22
N VAL A 457 23.62 27.37 -19.97
CA VAL A 457 24.74 28.01 -19.26
C VAL A 457 25.82 26.99 -18.96
N VAL A 458 25.53 26.05 -18.05
CA VAL A 458 26.47 25.01 -17.58
C VAL A 458 25.73 23.74 -17.25
N ALA A 459 26.34 22.59 -17.48
CA ALA A 459 25.77 21.30 -17.14
C ALA A 459 26.82 20.33 -16.63
N ASN A 460 26.38 19.32 -15.88
CA ASN A 460 27.19 18.20 -15.47
C ASN A 460 26.33 16.94 -15.29
N ASP A 461 26.80 15.83 -15.84
CA ASP A 461 26.24 14.48 -15.68
C ASP A 461 26.89 13.83 -14.44
N ASP A 462 28.20 13.58 -14.53
CA ASP A 462 28.96 12.94 -13.46
C ASP A 462 30.01 13.85 -12.84
N SER A 463 30.04 13.91 -11.50
CA SER A 463 31.12 14.55 -10.73
C SER A 463 31.82 13.59 -9.78
N SER A 464 31.05 12.86 -8.96
CA SER A 464 31.58 11.85 -8.03
C SER A 464 30.65 10.64 -8.05
N GLY A 465 31.10 9.55 -8.67
CA GLY A 465 30.19 8.44 -9.00
C GLY A 465 29.22 8.86 -10.10
N LEU A 466 27.95 8.49 -9.94
CA LEU A 466 26.84 8.76 -10.87
C LEU A 466 26.05 10.03 -10.49
N GLN A 467 26.61 10.88 -9.62
CA GLN A 467 25.95 12.07 -9.14
C GLN A 467 26.61 13.32 -9.69
N SER A 468 25.78 14.31 -10.00
CA SER A 468 26.17 15.55 -10.65
C SER A 468 26.54 16.65 -9.67
N ARG A 469 27.38 17.56 -10.15
CA ARG A 469 27.69 18.80 -9.45
C ARG A 469 27.99 19.92 -10.46
N ILE A 470 27.22 21.00 -10.38
CA ILE A 470 27.50 22.26 -11.08
C ILE A 470 28.18 23.23 -10.11
N ASP A 471 29.26 23.86 -10.56
CA ASP A 471 29.82 25.07 -9.98
C ASP A 471 30.36 25.98 -11.10
N ASN A 472 30.93 27.13 -10.74
CA ASN A 472 31.46 28.08 -11.71
C ASN A 472 32.97 27.93 -11.99
N SER A 473 33.59 26.78 -11.73
CA SER A 473 35.04 26.56 -11.98
C SER A 473 35.43 26.67 -13.46
N VAL A 474 34.47 26.47 -14.37
CA VAL A 474 34.60 26.60 -15.82
C VAL A 474 34.23 28.01 -16.35
N ASN A 475 33.87 28.95 -15.47
CA ASN A 475 33.52 30.35 -15.77
C ASN A 475 32.38 30.52 -16.79
N CYS A 476 31.37 29.64 -16.76
CA CYS A 476 30.20 29.75 -17.63
C CYS A 476 29.12 30.70 -17.08
N ILE A 477 29.06 30.88 -15.76
CA ILE A 477 28.11 31.77 -15.09
C ILE A 477 28.80 33.14 -14.95
N THR A 478 28.42 34.08 -15.80
CA THR A 478 29.15 35.35 -15.99
C THR A 478 28.55 36.54 -15.25
N GLU A 479 27.32 36.41 -14.76
CA GLU A 479 26.54 37.48 -14.14
C GLU A 479 25.68 36.93 -13.00
N ALA A 480 25.33 37.80 -12.05
CA ALA A 480 24.29 37.49 -11.08
C ALA A 480 22.92 37.58 -11.78
N GLY A 481 21.94 36.81 -11.33
CA GLY A 481 20.63 36.81 -11.97
C GLY A 481 19.74 35.65 -11.59
N VAL A 482 18.54 35.65 -12.17
CA VAL A 482 17.58 34.55 -12.08
C VAL A 482 17.95 33.50 -13.13
N TYR A 483 18.02 32.25 -12.70
CA TYR A 483 18.39 31.10 -13.52
C TYR A 483 17.38 29.96 -13.35
N LEU A 484 17.38 29.08 -14.35
CA LEU A 484 16.63 27.83 -14.33
C LEU A 484 17.59 26.68 -14.06
N LEU A 485 17.42 26.01 -12.92
CA LEU A 485 18.17 24.81 -12.55
C LEU A 485 17.30 23.59 -12.82
N ALA A 486 17.70 22.75 -13.77
CA ALA A 486 17.01 21.51 -14.06
C ALA A 486 17.80 20.29 -13.58
N ILE A 487 17.06 19.25 -13.20
CA ILE A 487 17.58 17.92 -12.90
C ILE A 487 16.86 16.88 -13.76
N SER A 488 17.63 15.96 -14.31
CA SER A 488 17.10 14.82 -15.03
C SER A 488 17.83 13.54 -14.63
N ARG A 489 17.27 12.39 -15.00
CA ARG A 489 17.96 11.11 -14.89
C ARG A 489 18.77 10.84 -16.15
N TYR A 490 19.95 10.25 -16.02
CA TYR A 490 20.67 9.71 -17.18
C TYR A 490 19.76 8.74 -17.96
N ASN A 491 19.51 8.91 -19.26
CA ASN A 491 20.17 9.75 -20.27
C ASN A 491 19.13 10.70 -20.92
N ARG A 492 18.55 11.61 -20.12
CA ARG A 492 17.48 12.54 -20.52
C ARG A 492 18.09 13.91 -20.78
N ASP A 493 18.36 14.19 -22.05
CA ASP A 493 19.20 15.31 -22.48
C ASP A 493 18.38 16.45 -23.15
N PRO A 494 18.73 17.72 -22.94
CA PRO A 494 18.02 18.85 -23.52
C PRO A 494 18.41 19.09 -24.99
N ILE A 495 17.40 19.33 -25.82
CA ILE A 495 17.53 19.62 -27.26
C ILE A 495 16.83 20.92 -27.64
N ASP A 496 17.36 21.59 -28.66
CA ASP A 496 16.77 22.79 -29.25
C ASP A 496 15.61 22.45 -30.21
N SER A 497 14.98 23.47 -30.79
CA SER A 497 13.85 23.30 -31.71
C SER A 497 14.21 22.56 -33.02
N ASN A 498 15.50 22.42 -33.33
CA ASN A 498 16.02 21.67 -34.47
C ASN A 498 16.46 20.25 -34.07
N GLY A 499 16.19 19.83 -32.83
CA GLY A 499 16.59 18.55 -32.27
C GLY A 499 18.09 18.41 -32.03
N GLN A 500 18.83 19.53 -31.93
CA GLN A 500 20.26 19.51 -31.63
C GLN A 500 20.47 19.60 -30.13
N ALA A 501 21.38 18.78 -29.60
CA ALA A 501 21.75 18.81 -28.18
C ALA A 501 22.32 20.18 -27.78
N LEU A 502 22.00 20.63 -26.57
CA LEU A 502 22.53 21.89 -26.05
C LEU A 502 23.99 21.76 -25.56
N TRP A 503 24.36 20.57 -25.07
CA TRP A 503 25.70 20.20 -24.64
C TRP A 503 26.23 18.99 -25.42
N SER A 504 27.56 18.86 -25.48
CA SER A 504 28.25 17.83 -26.25
C SER A 504 28.99 16.80 -25.41
N THR A 505 29.06 16.97 -24.07
CA THR A 505 29.81 16.10 -23.15
C THR A 505 29.11 16.01 -21.79
N GLY A 506 29.25 14.88 -21.07
CA GLY A 506 28.74 14.71 -19.70
C GLY A 506 29.62 15.31 -18.59
N ALA A 507 30.85 15.76 -18.90
CA ALA A 507 31.68 16.49 -17.94
C ALA A 507 31.13 17.90 -17.70
N LEU A 508 31.52 18.51 -16.56
CA LEU A 508 31.20 19.91 -16.25
C LEU A 508 31.63 20.82 -17.41
N SER A 509 30.66 21.44 -18.09
CA SER A 509 30.93 22.17 -19.33
C SER A 509 29.93 23.29 -19.61
N CYS A 510 30.39 24.35 -20.26
CA CYS A 510 29.51 25.39 -20.78
C CYS A 510 28.67 24.86 -21.95
N ALA A 511 27.48 25.42 -22.14
CA ALA A 511 26.65 25.08 -23.30
C ALA A 511 27.39 25.32 -24.62
N SER A 512 27.31 24.36 -25.53
CA SER A 512 27.90 24.45 -26.86
C SER A 512 26.94 25.00 -27.90
N ASN A 513 25.64 24.92 -27.64
CA ASN A 513 24.56 25.47 -28.46
C ASN A 513 23.97 26.71 -27.77
N THR A 514 23.76 27.78 -28.53
CA THR A 514 23.18 29.03 -28.02
C THR A 514 21.68 29.14 -28.26
N ASN A 515 21.05 28.15 -28.89
CA ASN A 515 19.60 28.10 -29.03
C ASN A 515 18.94 27.75 -27.70
N PRO A 516 17.72 28.26 -27.44
CA PRO A 516 16.97 27.90 -26.25
C PRO A 516 16.52 26.43 -26.31
N ILE A 517 16.36 25.83 -25.12
CA ILE A 517 15.74 24.52 -24.98
C ILE A 517 14.33 24.53 -25.55
N ALA A 518 13.99 23.48 -26.29
CA ALA A 518 12.64 23.27 -26.82
C ALA A 518 12.04 21.94 -26.37
N ASN A 519 12.87 20.93 -26.10
CA ASN A 519 12.41 19.61 -25.66
C ASN A 519 13.56 18.81 -25.02
N TRP A 520 13.26 17.59 -24.59
CA TRP A 520 14.20 16.61 -24.06
C TRP A 520 14.18 15.33 -24.90
N THR A 521 15.35 14.72 -25.08
CA THR A 521 15.52 13.43 -25.77
C THR A 521 15.94 12.34 -24.77
N GLY A 522 15.80 11.08 -25.17
CA GLY A 522 16.01 9.94 -24.29
C GLY A 522 14.75 9.58 -23.48
N THR A 523 14.72 8.33 -23.01
CA THR A 523 13.62 7.78 -22.21
C THR A 523 14.19 7.18 -20.95
N THR A 524 13.63 7.51 -19.81
CA THR A 524 14.09 7.05 -18.50
C THR A 524 12.96 6.36 -17.74
N SER A 525 13.33 5.49 -16.80
CA SER A 525 12.37 4.99 -15.80
C SER A 525 12.27 5.99 -14.66
N ALA A 526 11.15 5.93 -13.92
CA ALA A 526 10.96 6.73 -12.71
C ALA A 526 12.18 6.60 -11.79
N ALA A 527 12.70 7.75 -11.37
CA ALA A 527 13.89 7.85 -10.54
C ALA A 527 13.52 7.91 -9.05
N GLY A 528 12.33 8.44 -8.75
CA GLY A 528 11.86 8.68 -7.39
C GLY A 528 12.48 9.93 -6.80
N GLN A 529 12.50 9.99 -5.46
CA GLN A 529 12.93 11.18 -4.72
C GLN A 529 14.41 11.51 -4.95
N TYR A 530 14.74 12.80 -4.92
CA TYR A 530 16.10 13.32 -4.91
C TYR A 530 16.23 14.54 -4.03
N ASN A 531 17.48 14.91 -3.72
CA ASN A 531 17.79 16.22 -3.17
C ASN A 531 18.90 16.88 -4.00
N ILE A 532 18.77 18.17 -4.25
CA ILE A 532 19.82 19.03 -4.75
C ILE A 532 20.29 19.90 -3.60
N THR A 533 21.51 19.69 -3.12
CA THR A 533 22.16 20.61 -2.17
C THR A 533 22.64 21.85 -2.91
N LEU A 534 22.42 23.01 -2.30
CA LEU A 534 22.69 24.31 -2.89
C LEU A 534 23.59 25.16 -1.99
N GLN A 535 24.48 25.91 -2.63
CA GLN A 535 25.26 26.99 -2.03
C GLN A 535 25.20 28.19 -2.98
N GLY A 536 24.99 29.40 -2.44
CA GLY A 536 24.94 30.62 -3.25
C GLY A 536 23.67 30.78 -4.11
N ALA A 537 22.65 29.94 -3.88
CA ALA A 537 21.31 30.07 -4.44
C ALA A 537 20.36 30.70 -3.41
N TYR A 538 19.37 31.46 -3.89
CA TYR A 538 18.42 32.22 -3.08
C TYR A 538 17.01 32.09 -3.64
N PHE A 539 16.00 32.30 -2.78
CA PHE A 539 14.60 32.30 -3.19
C PHE A 539 14.35 33.41 -4.22
N VAL A 540 13.46 33.17 -5.19
CA VAL A 540 13.07 34.17 -6.19
C VAL A 540 11.83 34.95 -5.74
N THR A 541 11.44 35.98 -6.50
CA THR A 541 10.13 36.64 -6.31
C THR A 541 9.03 35.82 -7.00
N ASP A 542 7.77 36.15 -6.72
CA ASP A 542 6.62 35.53 -7.38
C ASP A 542 6.54 35.82 -8.89
N GLN A 543 7.39 36.74 -9.40
CA GLN A 543 7.55 37.02 -10.83
C GLN A 543 8.60 36.11 -11.50
N GLY A 544 9.34 35.31 -10.73
CA GLY A 544 10.32 34.35 -11.25
C GLY A 544 11.29 34.97 -12.24
N CYS A 545 11.30 34.45 -13.47
CA CYS A 545 12.13 34.93 -14.57
C CYS A 545 11.78 36.32 -15.11
N ALA A 546 10.60 36.86 -14.80
CA ALA A 546 10.23 38.25 -15.06
C ALA A 546 10.58 39.17 -13.88
N GLY A 547 10.93 38.61 -12.71
CA GLY A 547 11.37 39.34 -11.54
C GLY A 547 12.82 39.79 -11.66
N SER A 548 13.14 40.93 -11.05
CA SER A 548 14.53 41.37 -10.89
C SER A 548 14.92 41.40 -9.43
N CYS A 549 16.13 40.93 -9.15
CA CYS A 549 16.77 40.96 -7.83
C CYS A 549 17.88 42.04 -7.76
N ASP A 550 17.98 42.92 -8.77
CA ASP A 550 18.94 44.03 -8.82
C ASP A 550 18.46 45.31 -8.09
N GLY A 551 17.29 45.25 -7.45
CA GLY A 551 16.65 46.39 -6.79
C GLY A 551 15.83 47.29 -7.72
N SER A 552 15.75 47.00 -9.03
CA SER A 552 15.01 47.84 -10.01
C SER A 552 13.54 47.47 -10.22
N ASN A 553 13.02 46.44 -9.55
CA ASN A 553 11.65 45.98 -9.76
C ASN A 553 10.94 45.82 -8.41
N CYS A 554 10.76 46.97 -7.76
CA CYS A 554 9.98 47.07 -6.55
C CYS A 554 8.50 47.19 -6.92
N GLU A 555 7.67 46.29 -6.40
CA GLU A 555 6.23 46.40 -6.60
C GLU A 555 5.75 47.74 -6.00
N GLY A 556 5.15 48.61 -6.81
CA GLY A 556 4.86 49.99 -6.40
C GLY A 556 5.88 51.05 -6.82
N ASP A 557 6.92 50.72 -7.58
CA ASP A 557 7.72 51.69 -8.36
C ASP A 557 6.92 52.08 -9.60
N VAL A 558 6.03 53.05 -9.42
CA VAL A 558 5.08 53.47 -10.44
C VAL A 558 5.81 54.25 -11.55
N ASN A 559 6.89 54.94 -11.18
CA ASN A 559 7.61 55.84 -12.08
C ASN A 559 8.81 55.17 -12.82
N ASN A 560 9.12 53.92 -12.46
CA ASN A 560 10.18 53.07 -13.01
C ASN A 560 11.60 53.65 -12.84
N ASP A 561 11.88 54.32 -11.72
CA ASP A 561 13.23 54.82 -11.40
C ASP A 561 14.04 53.88 -10.51
N GLY A 562 13.47 52.71 -10.17
CA GLY A 562 14.08 51.67 -9.38
C GLY A 562 13.96 51.89 -7.88
N GLN A 563 13.14 52.82 -7.42
CA GLN A 563 12.85 53.05 -6.01
C GLN A 563 11.34 53.10 -5.78
N VAL A 564 10.90 52.76 -4.57
CA VAL A 564 9.52 53.04 -4.12
C VAL A 564 9.60 54.11 -3.07
N ASP A 565 9.31 55.35 -3.45
CA ASP A 565 9.41 56.48 -2.55
C ASP A 565 8.20 57.40 -2.65
N ASP A 566 8.36 58.64 -2.17
CA ASP A 566 7.29 59.60 -2.20
C ASP A 566 6.91 60.02 -3.63
N ALA A 567 7.79 59.85 -4.62
CA ALA A 567 7.46 60.06 -6.03
C ALA A 567 6.40 59.07 -6.51
N ASP A 568 6.52 57.78 -6.22
CA ASP A 568 5.54 56.75 -6.63
C ASP A 568 4.21 56.91 -5.91
N LEU A 569 4.29 57.20 -4.61
CA LEU A 569 3.12 57.50 -3.80
C LEU A 569 2.33 58.69 -4.37
N LEU A 570 3.03 59.71 -4.86
CA LEU A 570 2.39 60.85 -5.51
C LEU A 570 1.75 60.48 -6.85
N VAL A 571 2.29 59.54 -7.62
CA VAL A 571 1.67 59.09 -8.87
C VAL A 571 0.31 58.43 -8.59
N VAL A 572 0.23 57.52 -7.62
CA VAL A 572 -1.04 56.87 -7.24
C VAL A 572 -2.02 57.89 -6.64
N LEU A 573 -1.56 58.79 -5.76
CA LEU A 573 -2.44 59.80 -5.16
C LEU A 573 -2.96 60.84 -6.16
N PHE A 574 -2.20 61.20 -7.20
CA PHE A 574 -2.65 62.12 -8.24
C PHE A 574 -3.61 61.48 -9.23
N ASN A 575 -3.51 60.17 -9.43
CA ASN A 575 -4.40 59.43 -10.31
C ASN A 575 -5.54 58.72 -9.55
N PHE A 576 -5.66 58.92 -8.23
CA PHE A 576 -6.66 58.26 -7.40
C PHE A 576 -8.09 58.51 -7.91
N GLY A 577 -8.84 57.43 -8.14
CA GLY A 577 -10.16 57.43 -8.75
C GLY A 577 -10.16 57.51 -10.28
N CYS A 578 -8.99 57.40 -10.95
CA CYS A 578 -8.91 57.19 -12.39
C CYS A 578 -9.52 55.83 -12.74
N PHE A 579 -10.26 55.77 -13.85
CA PHE A 579 -10.93 54.55 -14.32
C PHE A 579 -10.81 54.40 -15.84
N GLY A 580 -10.43 53.21 -16.29
CA GLY A 580 -10.26 52.85 -17.71
C GLY A 580 -8.80 52.59 -18.12
N PHE A 581 -8.59 52.24 -19.39
CA PHE A 581 -7.26 51.89 -19.89
C PHE A 581 -6.31 53.09 -19.90
N GLY A 582 -5.10 52.90 -19.34
CA GLY A 582 -4.03 53.90 -19.35
C GLY A 582 -4.00 54.84 -18.14
N CYS A 583 -4.66 54.48 -17.04
CA CYS A 583 -4.48 55.14 -15.76
C CYS A 583 -3.11 54.79 -15.19
N GLU A 584 -2.23 55.80 -15.09
CA GLU A 584 -0.93 55.67 -14.43
C GLU A 584 -1.17 55.49 -12.92
N GLY A 585 -0.65 54.40 -12.33
CA GLY A 585 -0.87 54.07 -10.91
C GLY A 585 -1.91 52.98 -10.62
N ASP A 586 -2.50 52.34 -11.64
CA ASP A 586 -3.27 51.09 -11.50
C ASP A 586 -2.26 49.92 -11.48
N LEU A 587 -1.88 49.50 -10.27
CA LEU A 587 -0.81 48.53 -10.02
C LEU A 587 -1.35 47.10 -9.97
N ASN A 588 -2.61 46.92 -9.58
CA ASN A 588 -3.26 45.61 -9.55
C ASN A 588 -3.95 45.24 -10.88
N ASN A 589 -3.97 46.16 -11.86
CA ASN A 589 -4.59 46.04 -13.19
C ASN A 589 -6.10 45.77 -13.17
N ASP A 590 -6.82 46.27 -12.16
CA ASP A 590 -8.27 46.13 -12.05
C ASP A 590 -9.06 47.22 -12.79
N THR A 591 -8.35 48.08 -13.52
CA THR A 591 -8.85 49.22 -14.31
C THR A 591 -9.25 50.45 -13.51
N THR A 592 -9.00 50.45 -12.20
CA THR A 592 -9.27 51.56 -11.29
C THR A 592 -8.02 51.85 -10.48
N VAL A 593 -7.70 53.13 -10.26
CA VAL A 593 -6.68 53.51 -9.26
C VAL A 593 -7.40 53.76 -7.95
N ASP A 594 -7.25 52.88 -6.96
CA ASP A 594 -7.92 52.98 -5.68
C ASP A 594 -7.02 52.68 -4.47
N ASP A 595 -7.64 52.40 -3.32
CA ASP A 595 -6.92 52.13 -2.08
C ASP A 595 -6.12 50.83 -2.13
N ALA A 596 -6.45 49.88 -3.01
CA ALA A 596 -5.65 48.69 -3.24
C ALA A 596 -4.29 49.03 -3.87
N ASP A 597 -4.25 49.90 -4.88
CA ASP A 597 -2.99 50.35 -5.50
C ASP A 597 -2.13 51.17 -4.55
N LEU A 598 -2.78 52.01 -3.75
CA LEU A 598 -2.11 52.79 -2.71
C LEU A 598 -1.44 51.87 -1.67
N LEU A 599 -2.08 50.78 -1.29
CA LEU A 599 -1.50 49.81 -0.35
C LEU A 599 -0.28 49.10 -0.95
N ILE A 600 -0.26 48.84 -2.26
CA ILE A 600 0.90 48.26 -2.94
C ILE A 600 2.13 49.18 -2.79
N VAL A 601 1.98 50.48 -3.04
CA VAL A 601 3.09 51.44 -2.85
C VAL A 601 3.50 51.55 -1.37
N LEU A 602 2.53 51.64 -0.45
CA LEU A 602 2.82 51.82 0.98
C LEU A 602 3.47 50.60 1.63
N PHE A 603 3.13 49.38 1.19
CA PHE A 603 3.76 48.16 1.70
C PHE A 603 5.19 47.98 1.19
N ASN A 604 5.50 48.55 0.03
CA ASN A 604 6.83 48.45 -0.59
C ASN A 604 7.67 49.73 -0.43
N PHE A 605 7.20 50.73 0.30
CA PHE A 605 7.87 52.01 0.50
C PHE A 605 9.27 51.85 1.09
N GLY A 606 10.28 52.40 0.42
CA GLY A 606 11.70 52.25 0.73
C GLY A 606 12.42 51.12 0.00
N CYS A 607 11.73 50.37 -0.86
CA CYS A 607 12.39 49.41 -1.75
C CYS A 607 13.31 50.16 -2.76
N GLY A 608 14.45 49.55 -3.12
CA GLY A 608 15.45 50.14 -4.03
C GLY A 608 16.44 51.14 -3.39
N SER A 609 16.32 51.41 -2.08
CA SER A 609 17.13 52.40 -1.33
C SER A 609 18.41 51.87 -0.68
#